data_AF-A0A1F6ZPL7-F1
#
_entry.id   AF-A0A1F6ZPL7-F1
#
_cell.length_a   1.000
_cell.length_b   1.000
_cell.length_c   1.000
_cell.angle_alpha   90.00
_cell.angle_beta   90.00
_cell.angle_gamma   90.00
#
_symmetry.space_group_name_H-M   'P 1'
#
loop_
_entity.id
_entity.type
_entity.pdbx_description
1 polymer ?
#
loop_
_entity_poly.entity_id
_entity_poly.type
_entity_poly.pdbx_seq_one_letter_code
_entity_poly.pdbx_strand_id
1 'polypeptide(L)'
;MQTTQLRVTIPLELQAYLRTKANKFGLNMSAYVKNLIIDDVREMTYPVYTASAKTEKAYREAKSEERTGKLISVDNLEQFLKDL
;
A
#
# COMPACT_ATOMS: atom_id res chain seq x y z
N MET A 1 -2.69 12.81 -12.14
CA MET A 1 -1.96 12.67 -10.86
C MET A 1 -2.06 13.99 -10.11
N GLN A 2 -2.67 14.02 -8.93
CA GLN A 2 -2.67 15.23 -8.09
C GLN A 2 -1.34 15.33 -7.35
N THR A 3 -0.74 16.53 -7.34
CA THR A 3 0.51 16.84 -6.62
C THR A 3 0.22 17.91 -5.59
N THR A 4 0.63 17.68 -4.34
CA THR A 4 0.51 18.66 -3.25
C THR A 4 1.90 19.15 -2.84
N GLN A 5 2.02 20.44 -2.52
CA GLN A 5 3.28 21.04 -2.06
C GLN A 5 3.42 20.92 -0.55
N LEU A 6 4.56 20.39 -0.08
CA LEU A 6 4.98 20.41 1.31
C LEU A 6 5.90 21.60 1.56
N ARG A 7 5.55 22.50 2.50
CA ARG A 7 6.39 23.61 2.96
C ARG A 7 6.63 23.47 4.45
N VAL A 8 7.90 23.44 4.85
CA VAL A 8 8.31 23.29 6.26
C VAL A 8 9.40 24.31 6.56
N THR A 9 9.27 24.99 7.70
CA THR A 9 10.32 25.85 8.23
C THR A 9 11.17 25.03 9.18
N ILE A 10 12.48 25.00 8.96
CA ILE A 10 13.44 24.24 9.78
C ILE A 10 14.63 25.13 10.17
N PRO A 11 15.32 24.83 11.28
CA PRO A 11 16.56 25.49 11.64
C PRO A 11 17.63 25.35 10.55
N LEU A 12 18.55 26.32 10.50
CA LEU A 12 19.60 26.38 9.48
C LEU A 12 20.55 25.16 9.58
N GLU A 13 20.84 24.72 10.80
CA GLU A 13 21.69 23.58 11.11
C GLU A 13 21.08 22.29 10.54
N LEU A 14 19.76 22.13 10.69
CA LEU A 14 19.04 20.97 10.16
C LEU A 14 19.03 20.99 8.63
N GLN A 15 18.86 22.16 8.02
CA GLN A 15 18.96 22.32 6.57
C GLN A 15 20.35 21.93 6.05
N ALA A 16 21.42 22.39 6.70
CA ALA A 16 22.79 22.06 6.34
C ALA A 16 23.08 20.56 6.47
N TYR A 17 22.58 19.95 7.55
CA TYR A 17 22.69 18.51 7.78
C TYR A 17 21.97 17.69 6.68
N LEU A 18 20.72 18.02 6.37
CA LEU A 18 19.94 17.34 5.33
C LEU A 18 20.59 17.49 3.95
N ARG A 19 21.12 18.67 3.62
CA ARG A 19 21.86 18.90 2.37
C ARG A 19 23.11 18.03 2.28
N THR A 20 23.89 17.94 3.36
CA THR A 20 25.09 17.12 3.41
C THR A 20 24.76 15.64 3.23
N LYS A 21 23.69 15.16 3.86
CA LYS A 21 23.21 13.78 3.69
C LYS A 21 22.73 13.51 2.26
N ALA A 22 21.94 14.40 1.68
CA ALA A 22 21.47 14.27 0.30
C ALA A 22 22.64 14.20 -0.69
N ASN A 23 23.64 15.07 -0.53
CA ASN A 23 24.84 15.10 -1.37
C ASN A 23 25.64 13.79 -1.34
N LYS A 24 25.70 13.09 -0.20
CA LYS A 24 26.37 11.77 -0.11
C LYS A 24 25.77 10.73 -1.06
N PHE A 25 24.50 10.89 -1.42
CA PHE A 25 23.77 10.01 -2.33
C PHE A 25 23.59 10.63 -3.73
N GLY A 26 24.21 11.76 -4.02
CA GLY A 26 24.01 12.49 -5.28
C GLY A 26 22.58 13.05 -5.45
N LEU A 27 21.83 13.18 -4.35
CA LEU A 27 20.45 13.65 -4.35
C LEU A 27 20.37 15.13 -3.98
N ASN A 28 19.32 15.81 -4.48
CA ASN A 28 18.92 17.08 -3.90
C ASN A 28 18.16 16.87 -2.58
N MET A 29 18.05 17.92 -1.77
CA MET A 29 17.44 17.84 -0.44
C MET A 29 15.97 17.39 -0.49
N SER A 30 15.20 17.85 -1.49
CA SER A 30 13.78 17.48 -1.63
C SER A 30 13.59 16.00 -1.97
N ALA A 31 14.43 15.44 -2.85
CA ALA A 31 14.43 14.01 -3.17
C ALA A 31 14.81 13.17 -1.94
N TYR A 32 15.81 13.60 -1.18
CA TYR A 32 16.21 12.93 0.06
C TYR A 32 15.09 12.95 1.11
N VAL A 33 14.44 14.09 1.35
CA VAL A 33 13.31 14.20 2.27
C VAL A 33 12.12 13.34 1.81
N LYS A 34 11.82 13.32 0.51
CA LYS A 34 10.80 12.45 -0.06
C LYS A 34 11.11 10.98 0.22
N ASN A 35 12.36 10.56 0.05
CA ASN A 35 12.77 9.18 0.35
C ASN A 35 12.56 8.85 1.84
N LEU A 36 12.96 9.74 2.75
CA LEU A 36 12.75 9.53 4.19
C LEU A 36 11.27 9.37 4.55
N ILE A 37 10.39 10.19 3.97
CA ILE A 37 8.95 10.08 4.18
C ILE A 37 8.43 8.72 3.68
N ILE A 38 8.88 8.29 2.50
CA ILE A 38 8.47 6.99 1.94
C ILE A 38 8.96 5.84 2.82
N ASP A 39 10.23 5.87 3.25
CA ASP A 39 10.80 4.85 4.11
C ASP A 39 10.06 4.76 5.45
N ASP A 40 9.68 5.90 6.04
CA ASP A 40 8.88 5.98 7.28
C ASP A 40 7.49 5.35 7.12
N VAL A 41 6.78 5.65 6.02
CA VAL A 41 5.45 5.07 5.78
C VAL A 41 5.48 3.64 5.23
N ARG A 42 6.62 3.14 4.74
CA ARG A 42 6.74 1.77 4.24
C ARG A 42 6.52 0.74 5.35
N GLU A 43 6.96 1.04 6.57
CA GLU A 43 6.78 0.16 7.73
C GLU A 43 5.43 0.34 8.42
N MET A 44 4.67 1.37 8.06
CA MET A 44 3.27 1.46 8.46
C MET A 44 2.49 0.37 7.73
N THR A 45 2.24 -0.75 8.42
CA THR A 45 1.21 -1.71 8.04
C THR A 45 -0.02 -0.91 7.65
N TYR A 46 -0.38 -0.95 6.36
CA TYR A 46 -1.60 -0.31 5.88
C TYR A 46 -2.72 -0.72 6.86
N PRO A 47 -3.53 0.23 7.38
CA PRO A 47 -4.58 -0.14 8.32
C PRO A 47 -5.51 -1.13 7.60
N VAL A 48 -5.37 -2.40 7.94
CA VAL A 48 -6.27 -3.46 7.52
C VAL A 48 -7.50 -3.29 8.40
N TYR A 49 -8.44 -2.49 7.91
CA TYR A 49 -9.74 -2.38 8.53
C TYR A 49 -10.40 -3.77 8.53
N THR A 50 -11.03 -4.13 9.64
CA THR A 50 -11.87 -5.32 9.70
C THR A 50 -12.88 -5.26 8.57
N ALA A 51 -13.02 -6.36 7.82
CA ALA A 51 -13.99 -6.43 6.75
C ALA A 51 -15.40 -6.22 7.31
N SER A 52 -16.33 -5.74 6.48
CA SER A 52 -17.72 -5.59 6.92
C SER A 52 -18.27 -6.93 7.40
N ALA A 53 -19.22 -6.93 8.35
CA ALA A 53 -19.85 -8.17 8.83
C ALA A 53 -20.43 -9.01 7.67
N LYS A 54 -20.91 -8.34 6.61
CA LYS A 54 -21.38 -8.99 5.38
C LYS A 54 -20.25 -9.74 4.67
N THR A 55 -19.09 -9.10 4.50
CA THR A 55 -17.91 -9.69 3.87
C THR A 55 -17.38 -10.87 4.68
N GLU A 56 -17.29 -10.73 6.01
CA GLU A 56 -16.85 -11.83 6.87
C GLU A 56 -17.80 -13.03 6.82
N LYS A 57 -19.11 -12.78 6.79
CA LYS A 57 -20.11 -13.85 6.68
C LYS A 57 -19.95 -14.61 5.35
N ALA A 58 -19.89 -13.88 4.23
CA ALA A 58 -19.71 -14.47 2.91
C ALA A 58 -18.40 -15.29 2.82
N TYR A 59 -17.31 -14.77 3.41
CA TYR A 59 -16.04 -15.50 3.46
C TYR A 59 -16.15 -16.81 4.25
N ARG A 60 -16.80 -16.80 5.42
CA ARG A 60 -17.00 -18.00 6.25
C ARG A 60 -17.86 -19.03 5.53
N GLU A 61 -18.91 -18.59 4.83
CA GLU A 61 -19.78 -19.44 4.01
C GLU A 61 -18.97 -20.08 2.87
N ALA A 62 -18.24 -19.29 2.09
CA ALA A 62 -17.39 -19.79 1.00
C ALA A 62 -16.34 -20.81 1.49
N LYS A 63 -15.70 -20.56 2.65
CA LYS A 63 -14.75 -21.51 3.26
C LYS A 63 -15.42 -22.80 3.75
N SER A 64 -16.67 -22.74 4.17
CA SER A 64 -17.45 -23.92 4.52
C SER A 64 -17.82 -24.74 3.28
N GLU A 65 -18.24 -24.06 2.20
CA GLU A 65 -18.56 -24.69 0.92
C GLU A 65 -17.34 -25.35 0.26
N GLU A 66 -16.17 -24.70 0.33
CA GLU A 66 -14.88 -25.29 -0.07
C GLU A 66 -14.61 -26.60 0.69
N ARG A 67 -14.74 -26.59 2.02
CA ARG A 67 -14.50 -27.78 2.87
C ARG A 67 -15.51 -28.90 2.63
N THR A 68 -16.74 -28.56 2.28
CA THR A 68 -17.81 -29.51 2.02
C THR A 68 -17.87 -29.96 0.56
N GLY A 69 -16.94 -29.50 -0.29
CA GLY A 69 -16.84 -29.90 -1.69
C GLY A 69 -17.92 -29.33 -2.59
N LYS A 70 -18.62 -28.26 -2.17
CA LYS A 70 -19.65 -27.57 -2.97
C LYS A 70 -19.06 -26.61 -4.02
N LEU A 71 -17.83 -26.88 -4.45
CA LEU A 71 -17.14 -26.05 -5.43
C LEU A 71 -17.67 -26.36 -6.83
N ILE A 72 -17.89 -25.32 -7.63
CA ILE A 72 -18.22 -25.47 -9.04
C ILE A 72 -16.91 -25.76 -9.77
N SER A 73 -16.79 -26.96 -10.36
CA SER A 73 -15.69 -27.28 -11.26
C SER A 73 -15.86 -26.51 -12.56
N VAL A 74 -14.81 -25.81 -12.98
CA VAL A 74 -14.79 -25.03 -14.22
C VAL A 74 -13.84 -25.69 -15.19
N ASP A 75 -14.39 -26.34 -16.22
CA ASP A 75 -13.59 -27.06 -17.23
C ASP A 75 -13.00 -26.12 -18.29
N ASN A 76 -13.64 -24.95 -18.50
CA ASN A 76 -13.17 -23.92 -19.42
C ASN A 76 -13.17 -22.54 -18.74
N LEU A 77 -11.98 -22.11 -18.32
CA LEU A 77 -11.78 -20.85 -17.62
C LEU A 77 -12.14 -19.62 -18.49
N GLU A 78 -11.83 -19.65 -19.79
CA GLU A 78 -12.11 -18.52 -20.69
C GLU A 78 -13.61 -18.29 -20.87
N GLN A 79 -14.39 -19.35 -20.97
CA GLN A 79 -15.84 -19.25 -21.06
C GLN A 79 -16.45 -18.79 -19.72
N PHE A 80 -15.99 -19.36 -18.61
CA PHE A 80 -16.45 -18.96 -17.28
C PHE A 80 -16.24 -17.47 -16.98
N LEU A 81 -15.08 -16.92 -17.37
CA LEU A 81 -14.80 -15.49 -17.18
C LEU A 81 -15.64 -14.57 -18.09
N LYS A 82 -16.18 -15.09 -19.21
CA LYS A 82 -17.12 -14.33 -20.07
C LYS A 82 -18.53 -14.30 -19.50
N ASP A 83 -18.91 -15.32 -18.71
CA ASP A 83 -20.25 -15.48 -18.15
C ASP A 83 -20.39 -14.87 -16.74
N LEU A 84 -19.30 -14.31 -16.19
CA LEU A 84 -19.21 -13.67 -14.86
C LEU A 84 -19.66 -12.20 -14.89
#